data_AF-A0A969Q381-F1
#
_entry.id   AF-A0A969Q381-F1
#
_cell.length_a   1.000
_cell.length_b   1.000
_cell.length_c   1.000
_cell.angle_alpha   90.00
_cell.angle_beta   90.00
_cell.angle_gamma   90.00
#
_symmetry.space_group_name_H-M   'P 1'
#
loop_
_entity.id
_entity.type
_entity.pdbx_description
1 polymer ?
#
loop_
_entity_poly.entity_id
_entity_poly.type
_entity_poly.pdbx_seq_one_letter_code
_entity_poly.pdbx_strand_id
1 'polypeptide(L)'
;MSDGSHIKFQDHDLGMSVPADVRVWDGPMFNTLPEIVFLAGAIIIAISITGAFASSRTLMARLAPRGMEGEFFGLYSLSGAATIWLGSLLVEFFTRTFNTQQAGLASTGILLGAGFAVLLFVKQPPKLASGTY
;
A
#
# COMPACT_ATOMS: atom_id res chain seq x y z
N MET A 1 -31.43 -43.83 -28.10
CA MET A 1 -30.07 -43.62 -27.54
C MET A 1 -29.52 -42.36 -28.18
N SER A 2 -29.69 -41.21 -27.52
CA SER A 2 -29.22 -39.90 -27.98
C SER A 2 -27.99 -39.56 -27.16
N ASP A 3 -26.81 -39.78 -27.73
CA ASP A 3 -25.54 -39.60 -27.04
C ASP A 3 -24.94 -38.22 -27.35
N GLY A 4 -25.05 -37.33 -26.36
CA GLY A 4 -23.92 -36.52 -25.90
C GLY A 4 -23.18 -35.64 -26.91
N SER A 5 -23.88 -34.72 -27.55
CA SER A 5 -23.25 -33.55 -28.17
C SER A 5 -22.68 -32.60 -27.11
N HIS A 6 -21.46 -32.10 -27.35
CA HIS A 6 -20.78 -30.98 -26.67
C HIS A 6 -20.31 -31.34 -25.24
N ILE A 7 -19.02 -31.31 -24.89
CA ILE A 7 -18.19 -30.11 -24.72
C ILE A 7 -16.73 -30.46 -25.02
N LYS A 8 -16.23 -29.96 -26.15
CA LYS A 8 -14.80 -29.88 -26.41
C LYS A 8 -14.34 -28.61 -25.70
N PHE A 9 -13.71 -28.76 -24.54
CA PHE A 9 -13.02 -27.67 -23.85
C PHE A 9 -11.89 -27.22 -24.77
N GLN A 10 -12.21 -26.21 -25.56
CA GLN A 10 -11.29 -25.58 -26.50
C GLN A 10 -10.33 -24.76 -25.64
N ASP A 11 -9.11 -25.26 -25.49
CA ASP A 11 -7.96 -24.60 -24.88
C ASP A 11 -7.70 -23.29 -25.65
N HIS A 12 -8.34 -22.22 -25.21
CA HIS A 12 -8.02 -20.85 -25.60
C HIS A 12 -7.05 -20.27 -24.57
N ASP A 13 -5.99 -21.03 -24.28
CA ASP A 13 -4.83 -20.56 -23.54
C ASP A 13 -4.06 -19.61 -24.45
N LEU A 14 -4.43 -18.34 -24.34
CA LEU A 14 -3.73 -17.20 -24.90
C LEU A 14 -2.28 -17.18 -24.37
N GLY A 15 -1.37 -17.90 -25.04
CA GLY A 15 0.04 -17.62 -25.29
C GLY A 15 0.93 -16.96 -24.24
N MET A 16 0.55 -16.95 -22.96
CA MET A 16 1.29 -16.30 -21.87
C MET A 16 1.15 -17.12 -20.58
N SER A 17 1.13 -18.45 -20.70
CA SER A 17 1.41 -19.34 -19.58
C SER A 17 2.90 -19.27 -19.25
N VAL A 18 3.30 -18.24 -18.50
CA VAL A 18 4.62 -18.24 -17.86
C VAL A 18 4.68 -19.50 -17.00
N PRO A 19 5.56 -20.47 -17.28
CA PRO A 19 5.62 -21.70 -16.54
C PRO A 19 6.03 -21.36 -15.10
N ALA A 20 5.10 -21.50 -14.15
CA ALA A 20 5.35 -21.25 -12.74
C ALA A 20 6.31 -22.29 -12.13
N ASP A 21 6.68 -23.32 -12.89
CA ASP A 21 7.53 -24.44 -12.52
C ASP A 21 9.02 -24.23 -12.81
N VAL A 22 9.44 -23.06 -13.32
CA VAL A 22 10.87 -22.72 -13.40
C VAL A 22 11.41 -22.45 -11.99
N ARG A 23 11.86 -23.54 -11.37
CA ARG A 23 12.48 -23.55 -10.04
C ARG A 23 13.92 -23.03 -10.16
N VAL A 24 14.20 -21.92 -9.47
CA VAL A 24 15.50 -21.25 -9.45
C VAL A 24 16.48 -21.97 -8.49
N TRP A 25 15.97 -22.58 -7.42
CA TRP A 25 16.76 -23.25 -6.37
C TRP A 25 15.90 -24.29 -5.61
N ASP A 26 16.52 -25.27 -4.94
CA ASP A 26 15.87 -26.31 -4.10
C ASP A 26 15.73 -25.89 -2.62
N GLY A 27 14.91 -24.88 -2.34
CA GLY A 27 14.62 -24.38 -1.00
C GLY A 27 13.29 -24.93 -0.49
N PRO A 28 12.99 -24.87 0.82
CA PRO A 28 11.70 -25.32 1.34
C PRO A 28 10.52 -24.42 0.90
N MET A 29 10.74 -23.12 0.62
CA MET A 29 9.73 -22.15 0.15
C MET A 29 10.38 -21.06 -0.74
N PHE A 30 9.64 -20.46 -1.69
CA PHE A 30 10.08 -19.38 -2.62
C PHE A 30 11.09 -19.80 -3.71
N ASN A 31 10.75 -20.83 -4.49
CA ASN A 31 11.63 -21.37 -5.52
C ASN A 31 11.31 -20.88 -6.93
N THR A 32 10.18 -20.22 -7.14
CA THR A 32 9.72 -19.84 -8.48
C THR A 32 10.15 -18.40 -8.82
N LEU A 33 10.40 -18.12 -10.10
CA LEU A 33 10.71 -16.76 -10.59
C LEU A 33 9.68 -15.70 -10.11
N PRO A 34 8.36 -15.95 -10.19
CA PRO A 34 7.35 -15.01 -9.69
C PRO A 34 7.45 -14.74 -8.19
N GLU A 35 7.75 -15.75 -7.38
CA GLU A 35 7.90 -15.61 -5.92
C GLU A 35 9.07 -14.70 -5.54
N ILE A 36 10.21 -14.85 -6.23
CA ILE A 36 11.39 -14.00 -6.00
C ILE A 36 11.11 -12.56 -6.41
N VAL A 37 10.47 -12.34 -7.55
CA VAL A 37 10.10 -10.99 -8.02
C VAL A 37 9.10 -10.33 -7.07
N PHE A 38 8.11 -11.08 -6.60
CA PHE A 38 7.16 -10.61 -5.58
C PHE A 38 7.87 -10.24 -4.28
N LEU A 39 8.76 -11.10 -3.78
CA LEU A 39 9.50 -10.86 -2.53
C LEU A 39 10.42 -9.64 -2.67
N ALA A 40 11.13 -9.50 -3.78
CA ALA A 40 11.99 -8.35 -4.06
C ALA A 40 11.18 -7.04 -4.08
N GLY A 41 10.03 -7.03 -4.77
CA GLY A 41 9.11 -5.89 -4.77
C GLY A 41 8.60 -5.57 -3.37
N ALA A 42 8.20 -6.59 -2.60
CA ALA A 42 7.74 -6.43 -1.23
C ALA A 42 8.83 -5.85 -0.31
N ILE A 43 10.09 -6.27 -0.46
CA ILE A 43 11.22 -5.75 0.31
C ILE A 43 11.45 -4.27 0.01
N ILE A 44 11.45 -3.87 -1.27
CA ILE A 44 11.65 -2.46 -1.67
C ILE A 44 10.54 -1.58 -1.09
N ILE A 45 9.29 -2.03 -1.19
CA ILE A 45 8.14 -1.33 -0.61
C ILE A 45 8.27 -1.26 0.92
N ALA A 46 8.63 -2.37 1.58
CA ALA A 46 8.78 -2.42 3.04
C ALA A 46 9.85 -1.46 3.57
N ILE A 47 11.01 -1.38 2.91
CA ILE A 47 12.08 -0.43 3.27
C ILE A 47 11.60 1.01 3.10
N SER A 48 10.93 1.31 1.99
CA SER A 48 10.42 2.64 1.69
C SER A 48 9.38 3.10 2.73
N ILE A 49 8.42 2.22 3.06
CA ILE A 49 7.41 2.47 4.09
C ILE A 49 8.06 2.68 5.46
N THR A 50 9.00 1.82 5.84
CA THR A 50 9.69 1.92 7.14
C THR A 50 10.49 3.21 7.26
N GLY A 51 11.16 3.65 6.19
CA GLY A 51 11.86 4.93 6.13
C GLY A 51 10.91 6.12 6.31
N ALA A 52 9.75 6.08 5.67
CA ALA A 52 8.72 7.12 5.83
C ALA A 52 8.19 7.18 7.28
N PHE A 53 7.93 6.02 7.90
CA PHE A 53 7.52 5.96 9.31
C PHE A 53 8.58 6.47 10.29
N ALA A 54 9.87 6.21 10.04
CA ALA A 54 10.98 6.71 10.86
C ALA A 54 11.17 8.23 10.75
N SER A 55 11.02 8.79 9.54
CA SER A 55 11.11 10.24 9.30
C SER A 55 9.98 11.02 9.99
N SER A 56 8.76 10.47 10.01
CA SER A 56 7.61 11.09 10.68
C SER A 56 7.84 11.28 12.19
N ARG A 57 8.35 10.26 12.89
CA ARG A 57 8.61 10.34 14.35
C ARG A 57 9.68 11.37 14.71
N THR A 58 10.73 11.47 13.90
CA THR A 58 11.82 12.45 14.11
C THR A 58 11.40 13.88 13.76
N LEU A 59 10.57 14.07 12.72
CA LEU A 59 9.97 15.36 12.40
C LEU A 59 9.02 15.83 13.51
N MET A 60 8.19 14.93 14.04
CA MET A 60 7.23 15.22 15.10
C MET A 60 7.91 15.62 16.41
N ALA A 61 8.99 14.94 16.80
CA ALA A 61 9.80 15.29 17.97
C ALA A 61 10.49 16.66 17.84
N ARG A 62 10.71 17.13 16.60
CA ARG A 62 11.27 18.47 16.31
C ARG A 62 10.21 19.56 16.18
N LEU A 63 8.98 19.21 15.81
CA LEU A 63 7.86 20.15 15.63
C LEU A 63 7.09 20.42 16.93
N ALA A 64 7.20 19.55 17.93
CA ALA A 64 6.47 19.67 19.19
C ALA A 64 7.03 20.86 20.03
N PRO A 65 6.26 21.93 20.26
CA PRO A 65 6.64 23.00 21.17
C PRO A 65 6.56 22.49 22.62
N ARG A 66 7.56 22.83 23.44
CA ARG A 66 7.63 22.41 24.85
C ARG A 66 6.33 22.80 25.59
N GLY A 67 5.54 21.81 25.99
CA GLY A 67 4.31 21.98 26.76
C GLY A 67 2.99 21.59 26.06
N MET A 68 2.98 21.38 24.73
CA MET A 68 1.77 20.96 23.97
C MET A 68 1.95 19.61 23.25
N GLU A 69 2.95 18.83 23.65
CA GLU A 69 3.33 17.56 23.03
C GLU A 69 2.16 16.55 23.00
N GLY A 70 1.32 16.55 24.05
CA GLY A 70 0.16 15.68 24.16
C GLY A 70 -0.96 15.97 23.15
N GLU A 71 -1.19 17.24 22.79
CA GLU A 71 -2.24 17.62 21.84
C GLU A 71 -1.85 17.27 20.40
N PHE A 72 -0.59 17.52 20.03
CA PHE A 72 -0.05 17.11 18.73
C PHE A 72 0.03 15.58 18.60
N PHE A 73 0.37 14.86 19.67
CA PHE A 73 0.36 13.40 19.67
C PHE A 73 -1.07 12.83 19.59
N GLY A 74 -2.03 13.46 20.28
CA GLY A 74 -3.45 13.15 20.17
C GLY A 74 -4.00 13.33 18.75
N LEU A 75 -3.76 14.49 18.13
CA LEU A 75 -4.20 14.75 16.75
C LEU A 75 -3.53 13.82 15.72
N TYR A 76 -2.26 13.47 15.90
CA TYR A 76 -1.55 12.52 15.03
C TYR A 76 -2.10 11.10 15.16
N SER A 77 -2.34 10.63 16.38
CA SER A 77 -2.94 9.31 16.62
C SER A 77 -4.38 9.24 16.09
N LEU A 78 -5.17 10.31 16.24
CA LEU A 78 -6.50 10.44 15.65
C LEU A 78 -6.43 10.35 14.12
N SER A 79 -5.52 11.08 13.48
CA SER A 79 -5.35 11.07 12.03
C SER A 79 -4.92 9.69 11.50
N GLY A 80 -4.01 9.02 12.21
CA GLY A 80 -3.59 7.65 11.90
C GLY A 80 -4.75 6.66 12.00
N ALA A 81 -5.53 6.71 13.08
CA ALA A 81 -6.70 5.86 13.27
C ALA A 81 -7.78 6.15 12.21
N ALA A 82 -8.07 7.43 11.94
CA ALA A 82 -9.03 7.85 10.92
C ALA A 82 -8.65 7.33 9.52
N THR A 83 -7.34 7.35 9.19
CA THR A 83 -6.84 6.83 7.90
C THR A 83 -7.04 5.32 7.78
N ILE A 84 -6.83 4.56 8.86
CA ILE A 84 -7.06 3.10 8.87
C ILE A 84 -8.54 2.77 8.62
N TRP A 85 -9.45 3.49 9.29
CA TRP A 85 -10.88 3.34 9.07
C TRP A 85 -11.29 3.72 7.65
N LEU A 86 -10.79 4.85 7.14
CA LEU A 86 -11.06 5.29 5.77
C LEU A 86 -10.56 4.27 4.73
N GLY A 87 -9.35 3.73 4.94
CA GLY A 87 -8.74 2.76 4.05
C GLY A 87 -9.57 1.48 3.94
N SER A 88 -9.95 0.89 5.07
CA SER A 88 -10.78 -0.33 5.09
C SER A 88 -12.14 -0.12 4.44
N LEU A 89 -12.82 1.00 4.73
CA LEU A 89 -14.12 1.33 4.11
C LEU A 89 -14.00 1.51 2.60
N LEU A 90 -12.95 2.20 2.14
CA LEU A 90 -12.75 2.45 0.73
C LEU A 90 -12.42 1.15 -0.02
N VAL A 91 -11.54 0.32 0.54
CA VAL A 91 -11.20 -0.99 -0.05
C VAL A 91 -12.43 -1.89 -0.13
N GLU A 92 -13.25 -1.96 0.93
CA GLU A 92 -14.49 -2.76 0.90
C GLU A 92 -15.48 -2.22 -0.14
N PHE A 93 -15.67 -0.89 -0.20
CA PHE A 93 -16.57 -0.26 -1.16
C PHE A 93 -16.16 -0.55 -2.62
N PHE A 94 -14.86 -0.40 -2.94
CA PHE A 94 -14.34 -0.71 -4.26
C PHE A 94 -14.42 -2.22 -4.55
N THR A 95 -14.11 -3.08 -3.58
CA THR A 95 -14.18 -4.54 -3.76
C THR A 95 -15.61 -5.01 -4.05
N ARG A 96 -16.61 -4.48 -3.32
CA ARG A 96 -18.02 -4.80 -3.59
C ARG A 96 -18.52 -4.29 -4.94
N THR A 97 -18.02 -3.13 -5.39
CA THR A 97 -18.45 -2.51 -6.65
C THR A 97 -17.88 -3.21 -7.86
N PHE A 98 -16.59 -3.60 -7.81
CA PHE A 98 -15.89 -4.16 -8.97
C PHE A 98 -15.78 -5.70 -8.96
N ASN A 99 -16.13 -6.35 -7.84
CA ASN A 99 -16.13 -7.81 -7.66
C ASN A 99 -14.81 -8.52 -8.07
N THR A 100 -13.71 -7.78 -8.09
CA THR A 100 -12.40 -8.26 -8.51
C THR A 100 -11.34 -7.87 -7.48
N GLN A 101 -10.49 -8.82 -7.11
CA GLN A 101 -9.45 -8.65 -6.09
C GLN A 101 -8.38 -7.61 -6.51
N GLN A 102 -8.20 -7.44 -7.81
CA GLN A 102 -7.32 -6.41 -8.38
C GLN A 102 -7.82 -4.99 -8.10
N ALA A 103 -9.13 -4.79 -7.97
CA ALA A 103 -9.71 -3.48 -7.68
C ALA A 103 -9.45 -3.04 -6.22
N GLY A 104 -9.37 -3.98 -5.28
CA GLY A 104 -8.95 -3.69 -3.90
C GLY A 104 -7.48 -3.24 -3.80
N LEU A 105 -6.61 -3.80 -4.65
CA LEU A 105 -5.23 -3.33 -4.76
C LEU A 105 -5.16 -1.92 -5.38
N ALA A 106 -5.95 -1.67 -6.44
CA ALA A 106 -6.04 -0.38 -7.10
C ALA A 106 -6.57 0.73 -6.17
N SER A 107 -7.55 0.44 -5.30
CA SER A 107 -8.06 1.41 -4.32
C SER A 107 -6.99 1.85 -3.32
N THR A 108 -6.05 0.98 -2.96
CA THR A 108 -4.91 1.33 -2.10
C THR A 108 -4.00 2.35 -2.79
N GLY A 109 -3.76 2.19 -4.10
CA GLY A 109 -3.02 3.16 -4.91
C GLY A 109 -3.73 4.52 -5.01
N ILE A 110 -5.05 4.53 -5.17
CA ILE A 110 -5.86 5.76 -5.20
C ILE A 110 -5.79 6.49 -3.85
N LEU A 111 -5.92 5.76 -2.74
CA LEU A 111 -5.82 6.33 -1.40
C LEU A 111 -4.44 6.97 -1.17
N LEU A 112 -3.38 6.30 -1.60
CA LEU A 112 -2.01 6.81 -1.51
C LEU A 112 -1.82 8.07 -2.35
N GLY A 113 -2.37 8.09 -3.58
CA GLY A 113 -2.36 9.26 -4.46
C GLY A 113 -3.12 10.44 -3.89
N ALA A 114 -4.28 10.19 -3.27
CA ALA A 114 -5.05 11.23 -2.59
C ALA A 114 -4.28 11.82 -1.40
N GLY A 115 -3.65 10.97 -0.57
CA GLY A 115 -2.79 11.43 0.53
C GLY A 115 -1.61 12.28 0.05
N PHE A 116 -0.98 11.89 -1.06
CA PHE A 116 0.10 12.68 -1.67
C PHE A 116 -0.38 14.04 -2.19
N ALA A 117 -1.55 14.09 -2.83
CA ALA A 117 -2.14 15.35 -3.28
C ALA A 117 -2.42 16.30 -2.09
N VAL A 118 -2.92 15.78 -0.96
CA VAL A 118 -3.14 16.57 0.26
C VAL A 118 -1.83 17.13 0.81
N LEU A 119 -0.74 16.35 0.80
CA LEU A 119 0.58 16.83 1.23
C LEU A 119 1.11 17.99 0.38
N LEU A 120 0.82 18.01 -0.92
CA LEU A 120 1.17 19.13 -1.80
C LEU A 120 0.42 20.43 -1.42
N PHE A 121 -0.76 20.32 -0.80
CA PHE A 121 -1.52 21.47 -0.32
C PHE A 121 -1.07 21.98 1.06
N VAL A 122 -0.26 21.21 1.80
CA VAL A 122 0.24 21.63 3.12
C VAL A 122 1.40 22.62 2.96
N LYS A 123 1.13 23.91 3.22
CA LYS A 123 2.15 24.95 3.35
C LYS A 123 2.89 24.82 4.68
N GLN A 124 4.22 24.87 4.63
CA GLN A 124 5.08 24.88 5.83
C GLN A 124 4.81 26.13 6.68
N PRO A 125 4.72 26.01 8.01
CA PRO A 125 4.60 27.18 8.88
C PRO A 125 5.85 28.08 8.72
N PRO A 126 5.68 29.42 8.73
CA PRO A 126 6.79 30.35 8.58
C PRO A 126 7.88 30.06 9.61
N LYS A 127 9.14 29.94 9.16
CA LYS A 127 10.30 29.95 10.05
C LYS A 127 10.20 31.22 10.90
N LEU A 128 10.02 31.06 12.21
CA LEU A 128 10.23 32.15 13.16
C LEU A 128 11.70 32.54 13.05
N ALA A 129 11.96 33.59 12.29
CA ALA A 129 13.19 34.34 12.35
C ALA A 129 13.11 35.22 13.60
N SER A 130 14.07 35.03 14.51
CA SER A 130 14.59 35.96 15.54
C SER A 130 14.83 35.15 16.84
N GLY A 131 15.98 35.24 17.52
CA GLY A 131 16.60 36.47 17.97
C GLY A 131 15.66 37.15 18.99
N THR A 132 16.07 37.25 20.25
CA THR A 132 15.35 37.89 21.39
C THR A 132 14.04 37.17 21.79
N TYR A 133 13.87 36.63 23.00
CA TYR A 133 14.31 37.04 24.33
C TYR A 133 14.71 35.85 25.21
#